data_AF-A0A8H5GWA3-F1
#
_entry.id   AF-A0A8H5GWA3-F1
#
_cell.length_a   1.000
_cell.length_b   1.000
_cell.length_c   1.000
_cell.angle_alpha   90.00
_cell.angle_beta   90.00
_cell.angle_gamma   90.00
#
_symmetry.space_group_name_H-M   'P 1'
#
loop_
_entity.id
_entity.type
_entity.pdbx_description
1 polymer ?
#
loop_
_entity_poly.entity_id
_entity_poly.type
_entity_poly.pdbx_seq_one_letter_code
_entity_poly.pdbx_strand_id
1 'polypeptide(L)'
;MLHAQSKGLNALAINEDTEKTPELWEQLFTTAHIIYFHQRWLFQTRCAVKDPRIRRCLGAVFIDEAHCIDEWGENDLCLQYRQLSIIRPLCGYDVPFVACTATCRTSTFDIIWQVLRFGSRPFWGVDVGTDQSNLFFHTHVLKHTDNPVLDALHLLPNSITEPTQREEIDKLLFYFDSERGCRDAVDTL
;
A
#
# COMPACT_ATOMS: atom_id res chain seq x y z
N MET A 1 5.17 -3.85 9.43
CA MET A 1 6.31 -4.04 10.36
C MET A 1 6.22 -5.35 11.14
N LEU A 2 5.15 -5.58 11.92
CA LEU A 2 4.97 -6.82 12.71
C LEU A 2 5.10 -8.11 11.89
N HIS A 3 4.59 -8.13 10.66
CA HIS A 3 4.72 -9.30 9.76
C HIS A 3 6.15 -9.55 9.26
N ALA A 4 6.97 -8.51 9.14
CA ALA A 4 8.38 -8.69 8.77
C ALA A 4 9.15 -9.24 9.98
N GLN A 5 8.87 -8.70 11.16
CA GLN A 5 9.48 -9.13 12.42
C GLN A 5 9.11 -10.59 12.77
N SER A 6 7.86 -11.02 12.53
CA SER A 6 7.46 -12.42 12.71
C SER A 6 8.21 -13.39 11.80
N LYS A 7 8.77 -12.89 10.68
CA LYS A 7 9.65 -13.63 9.77
C LYS A 7 11.15 -13.47 10.09
N GLY A 8 11.48 -12.87 11.24
CA GLY A 8 12.87 -12.63 11.66
C GLY A 8 13.57 -11.49 10.94
N LEU A 9 12.84 -10.63 10.21
CA LEU A 9 13.41 -9.48 9.54
C LEU A 9 13.31 -8.24 10.43
N ASN A 10 14.45 -7.57 10.63
CA ASN A 10 14.47 -6.28 11.29
C ASN A 10 13.97 -5.19 10.33
N ALA A 11 12.72 -4.77 10.53
CA ALA A 11 12.08 -3.75 9.73
C ALA A 11 11.90 -2.48 10.56
N LEU A 12 12.33 -1.34 10.01
CA LEU A 12 12.21 -0.02 10.62
C LEU A 12 11.26 0.85 9.79
N ALA A 13 10.54 1.74 10.45
CA ALA A 13 9.74 2.77 9.80
C ALA A 13 10.19 4.15 10.28
N ILE A 14 10.46 5.05 9.33
CA ILE A 14 10.82 6.44 9.60
C ILE A 14 9.64 7.33 9.23
N ASN A 15 9.09 8.01 10.22
CA ASN A 15 7.98 8.94 10.11
C ASN A 15 8.22 10.20 10.97
N GLU A 16 7.22 11.08 11.06
CA GLU A 16 7.30 12.35 11.81
C GLU A 16 7.60 12.16 13.30
N ASP A 17 7.09 11.10 13.90
CA ASP A 17 7.25 10.81 15.32
C ASP A 17 8.61 10.18 15.63
N THR A 18 9.20 9.45 14.67
CA THR A 18 10.39 8.62 14.90
C THR A 18 11.68 9.20 14.32
N GLU A 19 11.61 10.20 13.44
CA GLU A 19 12.80 10.79 12.79
C GLU A 19 13.80 11.36 13.80
N LYS A 20 13.32 11.91 14.91
CA LYS A 20 14.18 12.57 15.91
C LYS A 20 14.87 11.59 16.87
N THR A 21 14.59 10.29 16.76
CA THR A 21 15.13 9.25 17.65
C THR A 21 16.53 8.81 17.17
N PRO A 22 17.62 9.15 17.88
CA PRO A 22 18.98 8.81 17.44
C PRO A 22 19.23 7.30 17.33
N GLU A 23 18.61 6.52 18.22
CA GLU A 23 18.76 5.06 18.26
C GLU A 23 18.21 4.41 16.98
N LEU A 24 17.17 4.99 16.38
CA LEU A 24 16.60 4.51 15.13
C LEU A 24 17.59 4.65 13.97
N TRP A 25 18.32 5.77 13.94
CA TRP A 25 19.36 6.01 12.94
C TRP A 25 20.52 5.04 13.12
N GLU A 26 20.94 4.76 14.36
CA GLU A 26 21.97 3.75 14.62
C GLU A 26 21.54 2.36 14.15
N GLN A 27 20.30 1.96 14.45
CA GLN A 27 19.74 0.69 13.98
C GLN A 27 19.67 0.60 12.45
N LEU A 28 19.34 1.72 11.80
CA LEU A 28 19.29 1.81 10.34
C LEU A 28 20.65 1.49 9.69
N PHE A 29 21.75 1.96 10.29
CA PHE A 29 23.09 1.72 9.75
C PHE A 29 23.68 0.34 10.08
N THR A 30 23.09 -0.39 11.03
CA THR A 30 23.72 -1.57 11.63
C THR A 30 22.93 -2.84 11.41
N THR A 31 21.62 -2.83 11.66
CA THR A 31 20.82 -4.05 11.83
C THR A 31 19.57 -4.07 10.96
N ALA A 32 19.21 -2.98 10.30
CA ALA A 32 17.99 -2.91 9.50
C ALA A 32 18.11 -3.73 8.20
N HIS A 33 17.12 -4.59 7.97
CA HIS A 33 16.96 -5.32 6.70
C HIS A 33 15.98 -4.61 5.77
N ILE A 34 14.93 -3.98 6.32
CA ILE A 34 13.90 -3.27 5.56
C ILE A 34 13.67 -1.91 6.22
N ILE A 35 13.60 -0.86 5.40
CA ILE A 35 13.33 0.49 5.88
C ILE A 35 12.14 1.04 5.10
N TYR A 36 11.08 1.39 5.83
CA TYR A 36 9.91 2.07 5.30
C TYR A 36 10.08 3.58 5.44
N PHE A 37 9.90 4.28 4.33
CA PHE A 37 9.88 5.74 4.29
C PHE A 37 8.55 6.23 3.75
N HIS A 38 8.00 7.24 4.40
CA HIS A 38 6.95 8.04 3.76
C HIS A 38 7.60 9.06 2.81
N GLN A 39 7.00 9.25 1.63
CA GLN A 39 7.55 10.02 0.50
C GLN A 39 8.00 11.43 0.87
N ARG A 40 7.33 12.07 1.84
CA ARG A 40 7.65 13.42 2.33
C ARG A 40 9.07 13.50 2.91
N TRP A 41 9.53 12.44 3.55
CA TRP A 41 10.80 12.42 4.25
C TRP A 41 11.98 12.12 3.36
N LEU A 42 11.77 11.65 2.12
CA LEU A 42 12.86 11.44 1.16
C LEU A 42 13.67 12.71 0.88
N PHE A 43 13.10 13.89 1.13
CA PHE A 43 13.80 15.19 1.02
C PHE A 43 14.65 15.52 2.24
N GLN A 44 14.13 15.24 3.44
CA GLN A 44 14.83 15.49 4.70
C GLN A 44 15.92 14.44 4.95
N THR A 45 15.69 13.19 4.52
CA THR A 45 16.62 12.07 4.71
C THR A 45 17.62 11.90 3.58
N ARG A 46 17.73 12.87 2.66
CA ARG A 46 18.72 12.87 1.55
C ARG A 46 20.14 12.62 2.04
N CYS A 47 20.49 13.19 3.20
CA CYS A 47 21.82 13.02 3.80
C CYS A 47 22.05 11.57 4.25
N ALA A 48 21.02 10.90 4.78
CA ALA A 48 21.11 9.50 5.14
C ALA A 48 21.22 8.62 3.88
N VAL A 49 20.38 8.80 2.86
CA VAL A 49 20.48 7.98 1.63
C VAL A 49 21.84 8.13 0.94
N LYS A 50 22.48 9.31 1.03
CA LYS A 50 23.83 9.55 0.53
C LYS A 50 24.94 8.94 1.39
N ASP A 51 24.64 8.50 2.60
CA ASP A 51 25.63 7.93 3.51
C ASP A 51 26.25 6.68 2.85
N PRO A 52 27.59 6.62 2.71
CA PRO A 52 28.27 5.50 2.10
C PRO A 52 27.95 4.14 2.75
N ARG A 53 27.63 4.13 4.05
CA ARG A 53 27.27 2.92 4.81
C ARG A 53 25.94 2.35 4.32
N ILE A 54 24.94 3.20 4.12
CA ILE A 54 23.64 2.78 3.56
C ILE A 54 23.84 2.38 2.11
N ARG A 55 24.53 3.20 1.31
CA ARG A 55 24.70 2.95 -0.11
C ARG A 55 25.41 1.62 -0.41
N ARG A 56 26.34 1.19 0.44
CA ARG A 56 27.03 -0.11 0.31
C ARG A 56 26.13 -1.31 0.61
N CYS A 57 25.12 -1.12 1.46
CA CYS A 57 24.21 -2.17 1.90
C CYS A 57 22.84 -2.12 1.21
N LEU A 58 22.56 -1.08 0.42
CA LEU A 58 21.28 -0.90 -0.24
C LEU A 58 21.12 -1.89 -1.41
N GLY A 59 20.31 -2.93 -1.19
CA GLY A 59 20.08 -3.97 -2.20
C GLY A 59 19.07 -3.59 -3.28
N ALA A 60 18.00 -2.87 -2.93
CA ALA A 60 16.95 -2.45 -3.85
C ALA A 60 16.12 -1.30 -3.26
N VAL A 61 15.39 -0.59 -4.12
CA VAL A 61 14.39 0.40 -3.73
C VAL A 61 13.03 -0.05 -4.24
N PHE A 62 12.05 -0.15 -3.34
CA PHE A 62 10.66 -0.47 -3.68
C PHE A 62 9.81 0.79 -3.56
N ILE A 63 9.00 1.04 -4.57
CA ILE A 63 8.05 2.14 -4.64
C ILE A 63 6.67 1.50 -4.75
N ASP A 64 5.94 1.55 -3.64
CA ASP A 64 4.58 1.04 -3.56
C ASP A 64 3.60 2.12 -4.04
N GLU A 65 2.44 1.70 -4.54
CA GLU A 65 1.41 2.58 -5.12
C GLU A 65 1.96 3.59 -6.13
N ALA A 66 2.77 3.11 -7.09
CA ALA A 66 3.47 3.96 -8.04
C ALA A 66 2.54 4.80 -8.93
N HIS A 67 1.27 4.43 -9.08
CA HIS A 67 0.27 5.24 -9.79
C HIS A 67 0.05 6.62 -9.17
N CYS A 68 0.31 6.78 -7.87
CA CYS A 68 0.23 8.07 -7.18
C CYS A 68 1.19 9.12 -7.77
N ILE A 69 2.23 8.70 -8.52
CA ILE A 69 3.12 9.62 -9.25
C ILE A 69 2.36 10.43 -10.30
N ASP A 70 1.41 9.80 -10.99
CA ASP A 70 0.56 10.41 -12.00
C ASP A 70 -0.63 11.12 -11.33
N GLU A 71 -1.45 10.36 -10.59
CA GLU A 71 -2.75 10.84 -10.07
C GLU A 71 -2.63 12.01 -9.10
N TRP A 72 -1.61 12.01 -8.25
CA TRP A 72 -1.46 13.05 -7.25
C TRP A 72 -0.42 14.09 -7.65
N GLY A 73 0.39 13.82 -8.68
CA GLY A 73 1.44 14.73 -9.16
C GLY A 73 0.91 16.07 -9.68
N GLU A 74 -0.41 16.19 -9.90
CA GLU A 74 -1.08 17.42 -10.34
C GLU A 74 -1.57 18.33 -9.18
N ASN A 75 -1.67 17.80 -7.95
CA ASN A 75 -2.15 18.56 -6.80
C ASN A 75 -1.00 18.96 -5.84
N ASP A 76 -1.14 20.12 -5.16
CA ASP A 76 -0.11 20.76 -4.32
C ASP A 76 0.47 19.86 -3.20
N LEU A 77 -0.26 18.83 -2.76
CA LEU A 77 0.19 17.88 -1.74
C LEU A 77 1.25 16.86 -2.24
N CYS A 78 1.46 16.74 -3.56
CA CYS A 78 2.21 15.64 -4.18
C CYS A 78 3.23 16.04 -5.26
N LEU A 79 3.66 17.31 -5.32
CA LEU A 79 4.88 17.72 -6.02
C LEU A 79 6.12 16.87 -5.65
N GLN A 80 6.08 16.26 -4.46
CA GLN A 80 7.10 15.34 -3.94
C GLN A 80 7.21 14.03 -4.72
N TYR A 81 6.13 13.49 -5.29
CA TYR A 81 6.18 12.25 -6.07
C TYR A 81 6.87 12.44 -7.43
N ARG A 82 6.65 13.57 -8.11
CA ARG A 82 7.39 13.90 -9.35
C ARG A 82 8.90 14.07 -9.10
N GLN A 83 9.26 14.41 -7.87
CA GLN A 83 10.64 14.55 -7.42
C GLN A 83 11.29 13.23 -6.97
N LEU A 84 10.58 12.09 -7.03
CA LEU A 84 11.19 10.76 -6.84
C LEU A 84 12.27 10.46 -7.89
N SER A 85 12.29 11.16 -9.02
CA SER A 85 13.41 11.10 -9.95
C SER A 85 14.77 11.44 -9.30
N ILE A 86 14.78 12.19 -8.19
CA ILE A 86 15.98 12.58 -7.46
C ILE A 86 16.54 11.41 -6.64
N ILE A 87 15.73 10.45 -6.19
CA ILE A 87 16.23 9.38 -5.31
C ILE A 87 17.16 8.41 -6.04
N ARG A 88 16.97 8.22 -7.36
CA ARG A 88 17.78 7.27 -8.12
C ARG A 88 19.27 7.66 -8.20
N PRO A 89 19.62 8.92 -8.52
CA PRO A 89 21.00 9.39 -8.36
C PRO A 89 21.56 9.26 -6.94
N LEU A 90 20.73 9.39 -5.89
CA LEU A 90 21.18 9.32 -4.49
C LEU A 90 21.54 7.89 -4.06
N CYS A 91 20.70 6.93 -4.43
CA CYS A 91 20.94 5.50 -4.19
C CYS A 91 22.07 4.94 -5.07
N GLY A 92 22.30 5.56 -6.23
CA GLY A 92 23.18 5.09 -7.28
C GLY A 92 22.41 4.34 -8.35
N TYR A 93 22.82 4.52 -9.60
CA TYR A 93 22.18 3.87 -10.75
C TYR A 93 22.31 2.36 -10.74
N ASP A 94 23.20 1.82 -9.90
CA ASP A 94 23.40 0.39 -9.77
C ASP A 94 22.36 -0.35 -8.92
N VAL A 95 21.55 0.39 -8.18
CA VAL A 95 20.51 -0.16 -7.32
C VAL A 95 19.26 -0.44 -8.16
N PRO A 96 18.70 -1.66 -8.14
CA PRO A 96 17.44 -1.97 -8.80
C PRO A 96 16.29 -1.21 -8.13
N PHE A 97 15.42 -0.66 -8.95
CA PHE A 97 14.16 -0.06 -8.50
C PHE A 97 13.03 -1.00 -8.90
N VAL A 98 12.08 -1.18 -8.00
CA VAL A 98 10.86 -1.95 -8.22
C VAL A 98 9.69 -1.01 -7.95
N ALA A 99 8.77 -0.91 -8.90
CA ALA A 99 7.53 -0.17 -8.74
C ALA A 99 6.36 -1.16 -8.70
N CYS A 100 5.56 -1.11 -7.65
CA CYS A 100 4.34 -1.89 -7.50
C CYS A 100 3.14 -0.94 -7.57
N THR A 101 2.09 -1.33 -8.27
CA THR A 101 0.84 -0.57 -8.35
C THR A 101 -0.32 -1.49 -8.69
N ALA A 102 -1.49 -1.26 -8.08
CA ALA A 102 -2.71 -2.00 -8.40
C ALA A 102 -3.35 -1.52 -9.71
N THR A 103 -3.26 -0.22 -10.01
CA THR A 103 -3.82 0.40 -11.20
C THR A 103 -2.71 1.02 -12.04
N CYS A 104 -2.75 0.84 -13.37
CA CYS A 104 -1.76 1.46 -14.25
C CYS A 104 -2.32 1.61 -15.66
N ARG A 105 -2.71 2.83 -16.05
CA ARG A 105 -3.00 3.13 -17.45
C ARG A 105 -1.69 3.29 -18.22
N THR A 106 -1.72 3.15 -19.55
CA THR A 106 -0.53 3.39 -20.39
C THR A 106 0.08 4.77 -20.13
N SER A 107 -0.74 5.81 -20.02
CA SER A 107 -0.26 7.18 -19.70
C SER A 107 0.42 7.26 -18.33
N THR A 108 -0.15 6.60 -17.33
CA THR A 108 0.42 6.51 -15.98
C THR A 108 1.74 5.75 -16.00
N PHE A 109 1.83 4.65 -16.73
CA PHE A 109 3.06 3.90 -16.93
C PHE A 109 4.17 4.76 -17.55
N ASP A 110 3.85 5.53 -18.60
CA ASP A 110 4.83 6.40 -19.26
C ASP A 110 5.40 7.45 -18.29
N ILE A 111 4.55 7.99 -17.41
CA ILE A 111 4.98 8.94 -16.36
C ILE A 111 5.86 8.24 -15.33
N ILE A 112 5.46 7.08 -14.82
CA ILE A 112 6.26 6.29 -13.87
C ILE A 112 7.62 5.93 -14.50
N TRP A 113 7.62 5.51 -15.76
CA TRP A 113 8.82 5.17 -16.52
C TRP A 113 9.81 6.33 -16.58
N GLN A 114 9.32 7.52 -16.92
CA GLN A 114 10.12 8.74 -17.00
C GLN A 114 10.62 9.19 -15.63
N VAL A 115 9.75 9.27 -14.62
CA VAL A 115 10.08 9.74 -13.28
C VAL A 115 11.07 8.81 -12.60
N LEU A 116 10.86 7.50 -12.66
CA LEU A 116 11.72 6.51 -12.01
C LEU A 116 12.94 6.12 -12.85
N ARG A 117 13.04 6.60 -14.08
CA ARG A 117 14.17 6.37 -15.01
C ARG A 117 14.44 4.89 -15.27
N PHE A 118 13.40 4.11 -15.55
CA PHE A 118 13.51 2.67 -15.78
C PHE A 118 14.34 2.31 -17.04
N GLY A 119 14.51 3.22 -17.99
CA GLY A 119 15.34 3.01 -19.20
C GLY A 119 16.86 3.00 -19.02
N SER A 120 17.37 3.15 -17.79
CA SER A 120 18.82 3.15 -17.51
C SER A 120 19.44 1.75 -17.39
N ARG A 121 18.61 0.70 -17.31
CA ARG A 121 19.01 -0.70 -17.10
C ARG A 121 18.04 -1.64 -17.80
N PRO A 122 18.36 -2.94 -17.97
CA PRO A 122 17.40 -3.92 -18.42
C PRO A 122 16.13 -3.85 -17.56
N PHE A 123 14.99 -3.74 -18.24
CA PHE A 123 13.69 -3.61 -17.61
C PHE A 123 12.87 -4.86 -17.88
N TRP A 124 12.13 -5.28 -16.87
CA TRP A 124 11.07 -6.28 -16.99
C TRP A 124 9.87 -5.80 -16.18
N GLY A 125 8.68 -6.02 -16.71
CA GLY A 125 7.42 -5.70 -16.07
C GLY A 125 6.45 -6.85 -16.26
N VAL A 126 5.55 -7.04 -15.30
CA VAL A 126 4.46 -8.00 -15.36
C VAL A 126 3.16 -7.26 -15.07
N ASP A 127 2.17 -7.51 -15.92
CA ASP A 127 0.78 -7.19 -15.67
C ASP A 127 0.05 -8.53 -15.45
N VAL A 128 -0.43 -8.73 -14.22
CA VAL A 128 -1.13 -9.97 -13.83
C VAL A 128 -2.60 -9.92 -14.24
N GLY A 129 -3.11 -8.74 -14.63
CA GLY A 129 -4.53 -8.51 -14.87
C GLY A 129 -5.34 -8.46 -13.57
N THR A 130 -6.65 -8.37 -13.71
CA THR A 130 -7.61 -8.24 -12.59
C THR A 130 -8.56 -9.42 -12.48
N ASP A 131 -8.43 -10.42 -13.36
CA ASP A 131 -9.32 -11.58 -13.37
C ASP A 131 -9.10 -12.45 -12.13
N GLN A 132 -10.21 -12.79 -11.47
CA GLN A 132 -10.23 -13.67 -10.31
C GLN A 132 -11.30 -14.72 -10.55
N SER A 133 -10.89 -15.84 -11.14
CA SER A 133 -11.77 -16.96 -11.50
C SER A 133 -12.59 -17.55 -10.34
N ASN A 134 -12.20 -17.27 -9.10
CA ASN A 134 -12.90 -17.70 -7.88
C ASN A 134 -13.97 -16.69 -7.40
N LEU A 135 -14.17 -15.56 -8.07
CA LEU A 135 -15.20 -14.58 -7.73
C LEU A 135 -16.46 -14.77 -8.58
N PHE A 136 -17.62 -14.74 -7.91
CA PHE A 136 -18.93 -14.69 -8.56
C PHE A 136 -19.55 -13.32 -8.33
N PHE A 137 -19.85 -12.59 -9.41
CA PHE A 137 -20.45 -11.27 -9.35
C PHE A 137 -21.96 -11.37 -9.53
N HIS A 138 -22.71 -10.84 -8.56
CA HIS A 138 -24.16 -10.84 -8.59
C HIS A 138 -24.70 -9.46 -8.22
N THR A 139 -25.68 -8.96 -8.98
CA THR A 139 -26.33 -7.67 -8.72
C THR A 139 -27.81 -7.87 -8.40
N HIS A 140 -28.31 -7.16 -7.40
CA HIS A 140 -29.72 -7.17 -7.00
C HIS A 140 -30.22 -5.74 -6.83
N VAL A 141 -31.49 -5.54 -7.15
CA VAL A 141 -32.20 -4.30 -6.81
C VAL A 141 -32.53 -4.35 -5.33
N LEU A 142 -32.13 -3.31 -4.58
CA LEU A 142 -32.49 -3.15 -3.18
C LEU A 142 -34.00 -2.91 -3.05
N LYS A 143 -34.66 -3.69 -2.20
CA LYS A 143 -36.09 -3.55 -1.87
C LYS A 143 -36.28 -2.64 -0.67
N HIS A 144 -35.35 -2.67 0.28
CA HIS A 144 -35.41 -1.86 1.51
C HIS A 144 -34.42 -0.71 1.41
N THR A 145 -34.74 0.32 0.61
CA THR A 145 -33.83 1.45 0.38
C THR A 145 -33.51 2.24 1.66
N ASP A 146 -34.44 2.28 2.62
CA ASP A 146 -34.25 2.96 3.90
C ASP A 146 -33.34 2.18 4.86
N ASN A 147 -33.27 0.85 4.70
CA ASN A 147 -32.35 -0.02 5.45
C ASN A 147 -31.86 -1.20 4.59
N PRO A 148 -30.85 -0.99 3.73
CA PRO A 148 -30.39 -1.96 2.76
C PRO A 148 -29.87 -3.28 3.35
N VAL A 149 -29.44 -3.30 4.61
CA VAL A 149 -28.89 -4.50 5.26
C VAL A 149 -29.93 -5.62 5.36
N LEU A 150 -31.22 -5.27 5.41
CA LEU A 150 -32.31 -6.24 5.45
C LEU A 150 -32.35 -7.11 4.20
N ASP A 151 -31.98 -6.56 3.03
CA ASP A 151 -31.90 -7.32 1.79
C ASP A 151 -30.72 -8.32 1.79
N ALA A 152 -29.70 -8.05 2.58
CA ALA A 152 -28.51 -8.88 2.73
C ALA A 152 -28.68 -10.01 3.76
N LEU A 153 -29.74 -10.00 4.59
CA LEU A 153 -30.01 -11.06 5.56
C LEU A 153 -30.16 -12.45 4.91
N HIS A 154 -30.60 -12.51 3.64
CA HIS A 154 -30.65 -13.76 2.89
C HIS A 154 -29.29 -14.40 2.61
N LEU A 155 -28.19 -13.65 2.80
CA LEU A 155 -26.82 -14.17 2.70
C LEU A 155 -26.37 -14.86 3.99
N LEU A 156 -27.06 -14.62 5.10
CA LEU A 156 -26.80 -15.29 6.37
C LEU A 156 -27.40 -16.71 6.35
N PRO A 157 -26.85 -17.64 7.15
CA PRO A 157 -27.43 -18.96 7.32
C PRO A 157 -28.89 -18.87 7.78
N ASN A 158 -29.78 -19.64 7.13
CA ASN A 158 -31.22 -19.65 7.45
C ASN A 158 -31.55 -20.16 8.87
N SER A 159 -30.59 -20.81 9.54
CA SER A 159 -30.75 -21.43 10.85
C SER A 159 -29.63 -21.02 11.78
N ILE A 160 -29.69 -19.79 12.30
CA ILE A 160 -28.88 -19.37 13.44
C ILE A 160 -29.69 -19.70 14.70
N THR A 161 -29.18 -20.64 15.49
CA THR A 161 -29.78 -21.07 16.75
C THR A 161 -28.84 -20.73 17.92
N GLU A 162 -29.35 -20.70 19.15
CA GLU A 162 -28.55 -20.46 20.38
C GLU A 162 -27.21 -21.24 20.48
N PRO A 163 -27.09 -22.52 20.04
CA PRO A 163 -25.82 -23.23 20.07
C PRO A 163 -24.82 -22.89 18.94
N THR A 164 -25.23 -22.09 17.95
CA THR A 164 -24.41 -21.80 16.75
C THR A 164 -23.16 -21.03 17.16
N GLN A 165 -21.99 -21.59 16.84
CA GLN A 165 -20.72 -20.93 17.16
C GLN A 165 -20.38 -19.88 16.11
N ARG A 166 -19.61 -18.85 16.49
CA ARG A 166 -19.21 -17.77 15.56
C ARG A 166 -18.44 -18.31 14.35
N GLU A 167 -17.65 -19.35 14.56
CA GLU A 167 -16.82 -20.00 13.54
C GLU A 167 -17.64 -20.77 12.51
N GLU A 168 -18.92 -21.06 12.80
CA GLU A 168 -19.86 -21.73 11.90
C GLU A 168 -20.54 -20.75 10.93
N ILE A 169 -20.33 -19.43 11.12
CA ILE A 169 -20.86 -18.39 10.24
C ILE A 169 -19.78 -17.95 9.26
N ASP A 170 -20.09 -18.03 7.97
CA ASP A 170 -19.19 -17.56 6.91
C ASP A 170 -18.86 -16.08 7.09
N LYS A 171 -17.59 -15.73 6.85
CA LYS A 171 -17.13 -14.35 6.97
C LYS A 171 -17.71 -13.51 5.83
N LEU A 172 -18.48 -12.50 6.20
CA LEU A 172 -19.08 -11.54 5.29
C LEU A 172 -18.53 -10.13 5.56
N LEU A 173 -18.38 -9.34 4.51
CA LEU A 173 -17.96 -7.94 4.61
C LEU A 173 -18.98 -7.07 3.87
N PHE A 174 -19.64 -6.20 4.63
CA PHE A 174 -20.59 -5.23 4.10
C PHE A 174 -19.91 -3.87 4.00
N TYR A 175 -19.99 -3.26 2.81
CA TYR A 175 -19.49 -1.91 2.57
C TYR A 175 -20.68 -0.95 2.52
N PHE A 176 -20.60 0.13 3.30
CA PHE A 176 -21.58 1.20 3.34
C PHE A 176 -20.92 2.50 2.88
N ASP A 177 -21.73 3.41 2.32
CA ASP A 177 -21.29 4.70 1.81
C ASP A 177 -20.94 5.73 2.92
N SER A 178 -21.38 5.45 4.15
CA SER A 178 -21.24 6.36 5.29
C SER A 178 -21.05 5.60 6.60
N GLU A 179 -20.35 6.24 7.54
CA GLU A 179 -20.21 5.72 8.90
C GLU A 179 -21.56 5.55 9.59
N ARG A 180 -22.49 6.49 9.37
CA ARG A 180 -23.84 6.40 9.89
C ARG A 180 -24.56 5.15 9.37
N GLY A 181 -24.54 4.90 8.06
CA GLY A 181 -25.15 3.70 7.48
C GLY A 181 -24.54 2.40 8.04
N CYS A 182 -23.24 2.40 8.29
CA CYS A 182 -22.57 1.27 8.96
C CYS A 182 -23.09 1.06 10.39
N ARG A 183 -23.24 2.12 11.19
CA ARG A 183 -23.79 2.03 12.55
C ARG A 183 -25.25 1.55 12.55
N ASP A 184 -26.07 2.12 11.69
CA ASP A 184 -27.48 1.75 11.54
C ASP A 184 -27.61 0.26 11.14
N ALA A 185 -26.69 -0.25 10.30
CA ALA A 185 -26.63 -1.66 9.92
C ALA A 185 -26.17 -2.58 11.07
N VAL A 186 -25.19 -2.15 11.88
CA VAL A 186 -24.76 -2.88 13.08
C VAL A 186 -25.89 -2.99 14.10
N ASP A 187 -26.70 -1.94 14.27
CA ASP A 187 -27.85 -1.98 15.16
C ASP A 187 -29.00 -2.88 14.64
N THR A 188 -29.01 -3.17 13.34
CA THR A 188 -30.03 -4.01 12.69
C THR A 188 -29.67 -5.51 12.70
N LEU A 189 -28.38 -5.84 12.65
CA LEU A 189 -27.85 -7.22 12.59
C LEU A 189 -27.67 -7.83 13.99
#